data_AF-A0A2K3JLU0-F1
#
_entry.id   AF-A0A2K3JLU0-F1
#
_cell.length_a   1.000
_cell.length_b   1.000
_cell.length_c   1.000
_cell.angle_alpha   90.00
_cell.angle_beta   90.00
_cell.angle_gamma   90.00
#
_symmetry.space_group_name_H-M   'P 1'
#
loop_
_entity.id
_entity.type
_entity.pdbx_description
1 polymer ?
#
loop_
_entity_poly.entity_id
_entity_poly.type
_entity_poly.pdbx_seq_one_letter_code
_entity_poly.pdbx_strand_id
1 'polypeptide(L)'
;DGRVICSSIPTYGNGNDAGNEAGYIVGMSTCYPKPGSVKIIDGETLTLESIYNSTKEHAGVMGLFYLLVAEQLPYQHFRHSTRSSFFMDVNNIFLDN
;
A
#
# COMPACT_ATOMS: atom_id res chain seq x y z
N ASP A 1 9.51 4.11 12.01
CA ASP A 1 8.66 5.20 12.58
C ASP A 1 7.27 4.68 12.98
N GLY A 2 6.71 3.66 12.30
CA GLY A 2 5.43 3.08 12.74
C GLY A 2 4.24 4.00 12.50
N ARG A 3 4.40 4.97 11.59
CA ARG A 3 3.34 5.92 11.24
C ARG A 3 2.20 5.20 10.54
N VAL A 4 0.98 5.52 10.94
CA VAL A 4 -0.22 5.02 10.29
C VAL A 4 -0.36 5.71 8.94
N ILE A 5 -0.25 4.94 7.86
CA ILE A 5 -0.49 5.40 6.48
C ILE A 5 -1.97 5.73 6.29
N CYS A 6 -2.83 4.87 6.85
CA CYS A 6 -4.26 4.85 6.61
C CYS A 6 -4.94 3.86 7.60
N SER A 7 -6.19 4.13 7.96
CA SER A 7 -7.01 3.24 8.79
C SER A 7 -8.43 3.14 8.24
N SER A 8 -9.04 1.98 8.41
CA SER A 8 -10.41 1.69 8.00
C SER A 8 -11.24 1.23 9.20
N ILE A 9 -12.54 1.54 9.17
CA ILE A 9 -13.48 1.24 10.24
C ILE A 9 -14.45 0.16 9.73
N PRO A 10 -14.61 -0.96 10.44
CA PRO A 10 -15.58 -1.99 10.08
C PRO A 10 -17.01 -1.50 10.31
N THR A 11 -17.92 -1.95 9.46
CA THR A 11 -19.37 -1.79 9.65
C THR A 11 -19.97 -3.13 10.03
N TYR A 12 -20.78 -3.14 11.08
CA TYR A 12 -21.44 -4.35 11.58
C TYR A 12 -22.90 -4.39 11.15
N GLY A 13 -23.36 -5.58 10.79
CA GLY A 13 -24.77 -5.84 10.49
C GLY A 13 -25.64 -5.80 11.74
N ASN A 14 -26.95 -5.58 11.53
CA ASN A 14 -27.94 -5.47 12.60
C ASN A 14 -29.23 -6.30 12.34
N GLY A 15 -29.26 -7.08 11.26
CA GLY A 15 -30.42 -7.83 10.80
C GLY A 15 -30.15 -9.33 10.65
N ASN A 16 -31.01 -10.01 9.90
CA ASN A 16 -30.92 -11.46 9.65
C ASN A 16 -30.76 -11.78 8.16
N ASP A 17 -30.66 -10.77 7.30
CA ASP A 17 -30.51 -10.92 5.86
C ASP A 17 -29.04 -11.17 5.49
N ALA A 18 -28.83 -11.84 4.36
CA ALA A 18 -27.49 -12.07 3.82
C ALA A 18 -26.76 -10.74 3.57
N GLY A 19 -25.62 -10.53 4.22
CA GLY A 19 -24.85 -9.29 4.14
C GLY A 19 -25.32 -8.18 5.10
N ASN A 20 -26.20 -8.46 6.05
CA ASN A 20 -26.59 -7.57 7.14
C ASN A 20 -26.75 -8.34 8.47
N GLU A 21 -26.01 -9.42 8.67
CA GLU A 21 -26.16 -10.30 9.83
C GLU A 21 -25.72 -9.61 11.12
N ALA A 22 -26.58 -9.67 12.15
CA ALA A 22 -26.36 -9.03 13.43
C ALA A 22 -25.05 -9.48 14.08
N GLY A 23 -24.14 -8.53 14.30
CA GLY A 23 -22.84 -8.78 14.95
C GLY A 23 -21.73 -9.26 14.02
N TYR A 24 -21.99 -9.46 12.72
CA TYR A 24 -20.97 -9.77 11.72
C TYR A 24 -20.45 -8.50 11.04
N ILE A 25 -19.19 -8.53 10.59
CA ILE A 25 -18.64 -7.47 9.74
C ILE A 25 -19.23 -7.63 8.34
N VAL A 26 -20.00 -6.64 7.90
CA VAL A 26 -20.69 -6.65 6.60
C VAL A 26 -20.07 -5.69 5.59
N GLY A 27 -19.08 -4.90 6.03
CA GLY A 27 -18.34 -3.99 5.18
C GLY A 27 -17.24 -3.27 5.95
N MET A 28 -16.43 -2.50 5.22
CA MET A 28 -15.37 -1.69 5.81
C MET A 28 -15.25 -0.36 5.06
N SER A 29 -14.95 0.72 5.78
CA SER A 29 -14.70 2.00 5.12
C SER A 29 -13.44 1.92 4.26
N THR A 30 -13.49 2.44 3.04
CA THR A 30 -12.26 2.62 2.25
C THR A 30 -11.40 3.71 2.87
N CYS A 31 -10.09 3.54 2.85
CA CYS A 31 -9.18 4.62 3.19
C CYS A 31 -8.07 4.68 2.13
N TYR A 32 -7.95 5.87 1.54
CA TYR A 32 -6.99 6.17 0.49
C TYR A 32 -6.19 7.39 0.93
N PRO A 33 -4.87 7.26 1.13
CA PRO A 33 -4.02 8.41 1.37
C PRO A 33 -4.17 9.42 0.23
N LYS A 34 -4.04 10.71 0.55
CA LYS A 34 -4.02 11.76 -0.46
C LYS A 34 -2.88 11.46 -1.45
N PRO A 35 -3.10 11.54 -2.77
CA PRO A 35 -2.04 11.33 -3.75
C PRO A 35 -0.80 12.19 -3.43
N GLY A 36 0.36 11.55 -3.28
CA GLY A 36 1.63 12.19 -2.95
C GLY A 36 1.85 12.53 -1.47
N SER A 37 0.89 12.28 -0.56
CA SER A 37 1.10 12.48 0.89
C SER A 37 1.88 11.35 1.54
N VAL A 38 1.91 10.18 0.91
CA VAL A 38 2.65 9.01 1.36
C VAL A 38 3.54 8.54 0.22
N LYS A 39 4.80 8.28 0.54
CA LYS A 39 5.79 7.66 -0.35
C LYS A 39 6.28 6.40 0.33
N ILE A 40 6.33 5.32 -0.42
CA ILE A 40 6.86 4.04 0.02
C ILE A 40 8.16 3.84 -0.76
N ILE A 41 9.26 3.63 -0.06
CA ILE A 41 10.57 3.42 -0.70
C ILE A 41 10.81 1.94 -0.97
N ASP A 42 11.66 1.64 -1.96
CA ASP A 42 12.07 0.26 -2.21
C ASP A 42 12.79 -0.32 -0.97
N GLY A 43 12.46 -1.56 -0.63
CA GLY A 43 12.92 -2.23 0.59
C GLY A 43 12.26 -1.77 1.90
N GLU A 44 11.26 -0.88 1.88
CA GLU A 44 10.51 -0.51 3.09
C GLU A 44 9.56 -1.63 3.54
N THR A 45 9.57 -1.94 4.85
CA THR A 45 8.61 -2.87 5.45
C THR A 45 7.29 -2.18 5.76
N LEU A 46 6.21 -2.63 5.10
CA LEU A 46 4.84 -2.22 5.42
C LEU A 46 4.21 -3.19 6.40
N THR A 47 3.56 -2.64 7.43
CA THR A 47 2.80 -3.43 8.41
C THR A 47 1.31 -3.22 8.20
N LEU A 48 0.58 -4.30 8.00
CA LEU A 48 -0.88 -4.32 8.00
C LEU A 48 -1.36 -4.89 9.34
N GLU A 49 -2.20 -4.14 10.04
CA GLU A 49 -2.77 -4.55 11.31
C GLU A 49 -4.30 -4.67 11.21
N SER A 50 -4.84 -5.79 11.67
CA SER A 50 -6.29 -6.01 11.81
C SER A 50 -6.63 -6.07 13.29
N ILE A 51 -7.13 -4.95 13.83
CA ILE A 51 -7.50 -4.84 15.23
C ILE A 51 -8.93 -5.34 15.39
N TYR A 52 -9.10 -6.40 16.19
CA TYR A 52 -10.42 -6.93 16.55
C TYR A 52 -10.52 -7.09 18.06
N ASN A 53 -11.74 -7.01 18.58
CA ASN A 53 -11.98 -7.27 19.99
C ASN A 53 -12.08 -8.77 20.24
N SER A 54 -11.09 -9.35 20.91
CA SER A 54 -11.04 -10.78 21.23
C SER A 54 -11.96 -11.21 22.38
N THR A 55 -12.68 -10.28 23.04
CA THR A 55 -13.63 -10.65 24.11
C THR A 55 -14.97 -11.17 23.60
N LYS A 56 -15.24 -11.02 22.31
CA LYS A 56 -16.40 -11.61 21.63
C LYS A 56 -15.90 -12.68 20.66
N GLU A 57 -16.60 -13.80 20.60
CA GLU A 57 -16.30 -14.81 19.59
C GLU A 57 -16.69 -14.27 18.20
N HIS A 58 -15.81 -14.49 17.22
CA HIS A 58 -16.04 -14.14 15.82
C HIS A 58 -15.83 -15.39 14.98
N ALA A 59 -16.80 -15.73 14.13
CA ALA A 59 -16.67 -16.83 13.17
C ALA A 59 -16.36 -16.27 11.77
N GLY A 60 -15.46 -16.91 11.03
CA GLY A 60 -15.21 -16.59 9.62
C GLY A 60 -14.48 -15.26 9.37
N VAL A 61 -13.65 -14.79 10.31
CA VAL A 61 -12.89 -13.54 10.14
C VAL A 61 -11.86 -13.70 9.01
N MET A 62 -12.08 -12.99 7.91
CA MET A 62 -11.17 -12.92 6.77
C MET A 62 -10.66 -11.49 6.61
N GLY A 63 -9.33 -11.31 6.62
CA GLY A 63 -8.70 -10.05 6.25
C GLY A 63 -8.47 -10.02 4.74
N LEU A 64 -9.05 -9.03 4.05
CA LEU A 64 -8.79 -8.77 2.63
C LEU A 64 -8.21 -7.36 2.49
N PHE A 65 -7.02 -7.26 1.93
CA PHE A 65 -6.35 -5.98 1.69
C PHE A 65 -5.79 -5.93 0.27
N TYR A 66 -5.82 -4.73 -0.32
CA TYR A 66 -5.22 -4.44 -1.62
C TYR A 66 -4.27 -3.26 -1.47
N LEU A 67 -3.00 -3.47 -1.78
CA LEU A 67 -1.98 -2.42 -1.81
C LEU A 67 -1.77 -1.99 -3.26
N LEU A 68 -2.22 -0.78 -3.58
CA LEU A 68 -2.05 -0.16 -4.89
C LEU A 68 -1.00 0.94 -4.77
N VAL A 69 0.16 0.73 -5.40
CA VAL A 69 1.28 1.67 -5.38
C VAL A 69 1.48 2.24 -6.78
N ALA A 70 1.62 3.56 -6.87
CA ALA A 70 1.98 4.24 -8.11
C ALA A 70 3.46 4.61 -8.09
N GLU A 71 4.21 4.17 -9.10
CA GLU A 71 5.62 4.55 -9.27
C GLU A 71 5.76 6.04 -9.65
N GLN A 72 4.81 6.56 -10.43
CA GLN A 72 4.77 7.95 -10.88
C GLN A 72 3.40 8.56 -10.61
N LEU A 73 3.34 9.74 -9.98
CA LEU A 73 2.10 10.49 -9.81
C LEU A 73 1.75 11.21 -11.13
N PRO A 74 0.47 11.34 -11.49
CA PRO A 74 0.05 11.94 -12.77
C PRO A 74 0.52 13.40 -12.97
N TYR A 75 0.90 14.10 -11.89
CA TYR A 75 1.46 15.46 -11.93
C TYR A 75 2.99 15.52 -11.82
N GLN A 76 3.70 14.39 -11.80
CA GLN A 76 5.17 14.33 -11.79
C GLN A 76 5.78 14.39 -13.20
N HIS A 77 4.97 14.53 -14.26
CA HIS A 77 5.48 15.01 -15.54
C HIS A 77 5.86 16.49 -15.41
N PHE A 78 6.99 16.80 -14.79
CA PHE A 78 7.93 17.82 -15.26
C PHE A 78 9.19 17.86 -14.36
N ARG A 79 10.34 17.65 -15.03
CA ARG A 79 11.75 17.85 -14.63
C ARG A 79 12.34 16.71 -13.76
N HIS A 80 13.44 16.04 -14.14
CA HIS A 80 14.57 16.43 -14.97
C HIS A 80 15.25 15.17 -15.55
N SER A 81 15.23 15.00 -16.88
CA SER A 81 16.27 14.23 -17.56
C SER A 81 17.53 15.09 -17.55
N THR A 82 18.30 15.05 -16.45
CA THR A 82 19.73 15.30 -16.58
C THR A 82 20.30 14.12 -17.32
N ARG A 83 20.52 14.35 -18.62
CA ARG A 83 21.49 13.68 -19.47
C ARG A 83 22.72 13.29 -18.64
N SER A 84 22.71 12.10 -18.04
CA SER A 84 23.89 11.49 -17.45
C SER A 84 24.62 10.80 -18.59
N SER A 85 25.43 11.56 -19.31
CA SER A 85 26.45 11.00 -20.19
C SER A 85 27.55 10.39 -19.31
N PHE A 86 27.39 9.13 -18.89
CA PHE A 86 28.54 8.27 -18.64
C PHE A 86 28.80 7.49 -19.92
N PHE A 87 29.69 8.02 -20.75
CA PHE A 87 30.42 7.19 -21.72
C PHE A 87 31.27 6.22 -20.90
N MET A 88 30.89 4.95 -20.89
CA MET A 88 31.88 3.87 -20.84
C MET A 88 31.95 3.28 -22.24
N ASP A 89 32.79 3.86 -23.08
CA ASP A 89 33.27 3.19 -24.29
C ASP A 89 34.80 3.20 -24.27
N VAL A 90 35.29 2.23 -23.50
CA VAL A 90 36.47 1.37 -23.67
C VAL A 90 37.49 1.77 -24.77
N ASN A 91 38.13 2.93 -24.65
CA ASN A 91 39.41 3.21 -25.35
C ASN A 91 40.62 2.55 -24.65
N ASN A 92 40.40 1.48 -23.87
CA ASN A 92 41.43 0.84 -23.04
C ASN A 92 41.30 -0.69 -22.94
N ILE A 93 40.88 -1.38 -24.01
CA ILE A 93 41.38 -2.76 -24.24
C ILE A 93 42.80 -2.59 -24.79
N PHE A 94 43.72 -2.24 -23.89
CA PHE A 94 45.13 -2.27 -24.19
C PHE A 94 45.53 -3.72 -24.48
N LEU A 95 46.18 -3.91 -25.63
CA LEU A 95 47.41 -4.69 -25.77
C LEU A 95 47.68 -5.66 -24.63
N ASP A 96 47.21 -6.90 -24.78
CA ASP A 96 47.88 -8.07 -24.23
C ASP A 96 47.93 -9.12 -25.34
N ASN A 97 49.10 -9.15 -26.00
CA ASN A 97 49.64 -10.13 -26.95
C ASN A 97 49.00 -10.25 -28.36
#